data_AF-A0A251WCT8-F1
#
_entry.id   AF-A0A251WCT8-F1
#
_cell.length_a   1.000
_cell.length_b   1.000
_cell.length_c   1.000
_cell.angle_alpha   90.00
_cell.angle_beta   90.00
_cell.angle_gamma   90.00
#
_symmetry.space_group_name_H-M   'P 1'
#
loop_
_entity.id
_entity.type
_entity.pdbx_description
1 polymer ?
#
loop_
_entity_poly.entity_id
_entity_poly.type
_entity_poly.pdbx_seq_one_letter_code
_entity_poly.pdbx_strand_id
1 'polypeptide(L)'
;MATATQSRKKKAPSKTEKSLNSLIQNEIARLSEIHGISQSELESFAQFVIANHRKQPKPLKMTELKQAIFKQFSVTNLTELRKSGSFQLATSSLGKLDLSKIAGWEILYRKLIGVLPHEVNEQGYGCINGINIFNYDMPWQAFGLNPQTATTEQIKSAYRDLSKIYHPDNRETGDAKIFDRLTVFYKSLTETF
;
A
#
# COMPACT_ATOMS: atom_id res chain seq x y z
N MET A 1 -71.39 20.11 -3.58
CA MET A 1 -70.35 21.15 -3.46
C MET A 1 -69.13 20.52 -2.81
N ALA A 2 -67.95 20.84 -3.35
CA ALA A 2 -66.71 20.10 -3.22
C ALA A 2 -66.11 20.06 -1.80
N THR A 3 -65.57 18.90 -1.40
CA THR A 3 -64.59 18.80 -0.31
C THR A 3 -63.28 18.24 -0.87
N ALA A 4 -62.23 19.04 -0.70
CA ALA A 4 -60.93 18.88 -1.32
C ALA A 4 -60.08 17.81 -0.62
N THR A 5 -59.55 16.90 -1.44
CA THR A 5 -58.58 15.87 -1.07
C THR A 5 -57.21 16.51 -0.82
N GLN A 6 -56.77 16.61 0.44
CA GLN A 6 -55.39 16.97 0.76
C GLN A 6 -54.46 15.76 0.61
N SER A 7 -53.52 15.93 -0.32
CA SER A 7 -52.44 15.02 -0.66
C SER A 7 -51.44 14.87 0.49
N ARG A 8 -51.29 13.65 1.02
CA ARG A 8 -50.20 13.25 1.93
C ARG A 8 -48.89 13.17 1.13
N LYS A 9 -48.05 14.21 1.22
CA LYS A 9 -46.64 14.14 0.82
C LYS A 9 -45.92 13.08 1.67
N LYS A 10 -45.48 11.99 1.03
CA LYS A 10 -44.56 11.00 1.60
C LYS A 10 -43.20 11.66 1.87
N LYS A 11 -42.81 11.78 3.14
CA LYS A 11 -41.46 12.15 3.56
C LYS A 11 -40.53 10.96 3.26
N ALA A 12 -39.48 11.19 2.47
CA ALA A 12 -38.43 10.20 2.21
C ALA A 12 -37.67 9.87 3.51
N PRO A 13 -37.17 8.62 3.69
CA PRO A 13 -36.46 8.25 4.91
C PRO A 13 -35.09 8.93 4.93
N SER A 14 -34.81 9.69 5.99
CA SER A 14 -33.49 10.24 6.29
C SER A 14 -32.53 9.09 6.61
N LYS A 15 -31.40 9.01 5.91
CA LYS A 15 -30.27 8.15 6.28
C LYS A 15 -29.88 8.48 7.72
N THR A 16 -30.10 7.55 8.64
CA THR A 16 -29.67 7.64 10.03
C THR A 16 -28.14 7.60 10.08
N GLU A 17 -27.53 8.76 10.34
CA GLU A 17 -26.15 8.83 10.83
C GLU A 17 -26.09 8.01 12.12
N LYS A 18 -25.32 6.92 12.09
CA LYS A 18 -25.09 6.11 13.28
C LYS A 18 -24.28 6.97 14.26
N SER A 19 -24.92 7.35 15.37
CA SER A 19 -24.28 8.05 16.47
C SER A 19 -23.03 7.29 16.94
N LEU A 20 -21.94 8.02 17.19
CA LEU A 20 -20.69 7.46 17.72
C LEU A 20 -20.94 6.88 19.12
N ASN A 21 -20.22 5.82 19.48
CA ASN A 21 -20.31 5.25 20.82
C ASN A 21 -19.73 6.24 21.87
N SER A 22 -20.24 6.19 23.09
CA SER A 22 -19.85 7.07 24.20
C SER A 22 -18.34 7.06 24.51
N LEU A 23 -17.65 5.92 24.32
CA LEU A 23 -16.19 5.85 24.47
C LEU A 23 -15.46 6.80 23.49
N ILE A 24 -15.90 6.83 22.24
CA ILE A 24 -15.30 7.67 21.20
C ILE A 24 -15.64 9.13 21.44
N GLN A 25 -16.88 9.43 21.85
CA GLN A 25 -17.32 10.79 22.16
C GLN A 25 -16.55 11.40 23.34
N ASN A 26 -16.34 10.61 24.40
CA ASN A 26 -15.57 11.06 25.57
C ASN A 26 -14.11 11.35 25.20
N GLU A 27 -13.50 10.53 24.34
CA GLU A 27 -12.12 10.75 23.89
C GLU A 27 -12.02 11.98 22.95
N ILE A 28 -13.01 12.19 22.09
CA ILE A 28 -13.09 13.41 21.26
C ILE A 28 -13.19 14.66 22.14
N ALA A 29 -14.02 14.64 23.18
CA ALA A 29 -14.14 15.75 24.12
C ALA A 29 -12.80 16.04 24.81
N ARG A 30 -12.12 15.00 25.31
CA ARG A 30 -10.80 15.11 25.93
C ARG A 30 -9.75 15.69 24.99
N LEU A 31 -9.67 15.20 23.75
CA LEU A 31 -8.70 15.67 22.75
C LEU A 31 -8.99 17.11 22.31
N SER A 32 -10.27 17.48 22.20
CA SER A 32 -10.69 18.84 21.89
C SER A 32 -10.26 19.82 22.97
N GLU A 33 -10.43 19.48 24.25
CA GLU A 33 -9.99 20.30 25.39
C GLU A 33 -8.47 20.49 25.44
N ILE A 34 -7.71 19.41 25.20
CA ILE A 34 -6.24 19.45 25.32
C ILE A 34 -5.58 20.16 24.14
N HIS A 35 -6.06 19.92 22.93
CA HIS A 35 -5.40 20.37 21.71
C HIS A 35 -6.11 21.56 21.03
N GLY A 36 -7.25 22.01 21.56
CA GLY A 36 -8.02 23.12 21.00
C GLY A 36 -8.63 22.81 19.62
N ILE A 37 -8.76 21.53 19.28
CA ILE A 37 -9.33 21.07 17.99
C ILE A 37 -10.85 21.04 18.11
N SER A 38 -11.58 21.41 17.06
CA SER A 38 -13.05 21.37 17.07
C SER A 38 -13.56 19.94 17.25
N GLN A 39 -14.49 19.74 18.18
CA GLN A 39 -15.14 18.44 18.38
C GLN A 39 -15.79 17.92 17.09
N SER A 40 -16.42 18.80 16.30
CA SER A 40 -17.07 18.44 15.04
C SER A 40 -16.08 17.92 13.99
N GLU A 41 -14.84 18.43 13.97
CA GLU A 41 -13.79 17.97 13.06
C GLU A 41 -13.32 16.56 13.45
N LEU A 42 -13.14 16.32 14.76
CA LEU A 42 -12.75 15.01 15.29
C LEU A 42 -13.86 13.97 15.13
N GLU A 43 -15.13 14.36 15.31
CA GLU A 43 -16.29 13.50 15.01
C GLU A 43 -16.36 13.13 13.54
N SER A 44 -16.17 14.11 12.64
CA SER A 44 -16.12 13.88 11.20
C SER A 44 -15.00 12.90 10.83
N PHE A 45 -13.82 13.05 11.44
CA PHE A 45 -12.71 12.12 11.27
C PHE A 45 -13.04 10.72 11.79
N ALA A 46 -13.60 10.61 13.00
CA ALA A 46 -13.98 9.32 13.58
C ALA A 46 -15.01 8.58 12.71
N GLN A 47 -16.01 9.31 12.19
CA GLN A 47 -16.98 8.76 11.24
C GLN A 47 -16.32 8.34 9.92
N PHE A 48 -15.37 9.12 9.42
CA PHE A 48 -14.58 8.75 8.24
C PHE A 48 -13.82 7.44 8.46
N VAL A 49 -13.13 7.29 9.60
CA VAL A 49 -12.41 6.05 9.94
C VAL A 49 -13.40 4.88 10.02
N ILE A 50 -14.52 5.03 10.74
CA ILE A 50 -15.53 3.95 10.85
C ILE A 50 -16.12 3.58 9.49
N ALA A 51 -16.38 4.55 8.61
CA ALA A 51 -16.90 4.27 7.27
C ALA A 51 -15.89 3.56 6.35
N ASN A 52 -14.59 3.69 6.62
CA ASN A 52 -13.53 3.25 5.71
C ASN A 52 -12.59 2.17 6.29
N HIS A 53 -12.62 1.86 7.60
CA HIS A 53 -11.68 0.94 8.25
C HIS A 53 -11.68 -0.49 7.68
N ARG A 54 -12.78 -0.91 7.04
CA ARG A 54 -12.92 -2.23 6.39
C ARG A 54 -12.67 -2.22 4.89
N LYS A 55 -12.46 -1.04 4.29
CA LYS A 55 -12.18 -0.91 2.86
C LYS A 55 -10.69 -1.16 2.61
N GLN A 56 -10.24 -2.36 2.92
CA GLN A 56 -8.93 -2.81 2.46
C GLN A 56 -9.03 -3.03 0.94
N PRO A 57 -8.03 -2.59 0.15
CA PRO A 57 -8.00 -2.88 -1.27
C PRO A 57 -8.06 -4.39 -1.47
N LYS A 58 -8.92 -4.84 -2.38
CA LYS A 58 -9.05 -6.27 -2.67
C LYS A 58 -7.86 -6.73 -3.53
N PRO A 59 -7.46 -8.02 -3.42
CA PRO A 59 -6.54 -8.60 -4.38
C PRO A 59 -7.04 -8.45 -5.81
N LEU A 60 -6.12 -8.13 -6.72
CA LEU A 60 -6.43 -8.04 -8.14
C LEU A 60 -6.83 -9.42 -8.67
N LYS A 61 -7.85 -9.45 -9.52
CA LYS A 61 -8.25 -10.66 -10.23
C LYS A 61 -7.22 -10.97 -11.31
N MET A 62 -7.16 -12.25 -11.69
CA MET A 62 -6.32 -12.73 -12.79
C MET A 62 -6.42 -11.87 -14.06
N THR A 63 -7.64 -11.45 -14.44
CA THR A 63 -7.86 -10.62 -15.63
C THR A 63 -7.22 -9.24 -15.51
N GLU A 64 -7.31 -8.62 -14.33
CA GLU A 64 -6.75 -7.28 -14.06
C GLU A 64 -5.21 -7.35 -14.07
N LEU A 65 -4.63 -8.39 -13.46
CA LEU A 65 -3.19 -8.64 -13.49
C LEU A 65 -2.69 -8.81 -14.94
N LYS A 66 -3.37 -9.62 -15.74
CA LYS A 66 -3.03 -9.82 -17.16
C LYS A 66 -3.09 -8.53 -17.94
N GLN A 67 -4.18 -7.77 -17.81
CA GLN A 67 -4.36 -6.49 -18.51
C GLN A 67 -3.27 -5.48 -18.16
N ALA A 68 -2.89 -5.40 -16.88
CA ALA A 68 -1.84 -4.50 -16.44
C ALA A 68 -0.48 -4.86 -17.08
N ILE A 69 -0.13 -6.15 -17.11
CA ILE A 69 1.09 -6.64 -17.75
C ILE A 69 1.05 -6.43 -19.27
N PHE A 70 -0.06 -6.77 -19.92
CA PHE A 70 -0.24 -6.55 -21.35
C PHE A 70 -0.07 -5.08 -21.74
N LYS A 71 -0.64 -4.17 -20.95
CA LYS A 71 -0.46 -2.73 -21.12
C LYS A 71 1.00 -2.29 -20.97
N GLN A 72 1.74 -2.84 -19.99
CA GLN A 72 3.15 -2.52 -19.78
C GLN A 72 4.03 -2.87 -20.98
N PHE A 73 3.69 -3.93 -21.71
CA PHE A 73 4.43 -4.39 -22.89
C PHE A 73 3.78 -4.01 -24.23
N SER A 74 2.70 -3.23 -24.22
CA SER A 74 1.94 -2.85 -25.42
C SER A 74 1.47 -4.04 -26.27
N VAL A 75 1.06 -5.14 -25.62
CA VAL A 75 0.53 -6.35 -26.26
C VAL A 75 -0.93 -6.59 -25.86
N THR A 76 -1.64 -7.46 -26.57
CA THR A 76 -3.08 -7.69 -26.32
C THR A 76 -3.38 -9.05 -25.69
N ASN A 77 -2.49 -10.03 -25.85
CA ASN A 77 -2.72 -11.40 -25.42
C ASN A 77 -1.44 -12.12 -24.98
N LEU A 78 -1.61 -13.29 -24.37
CA LEU A 78 -0.49 -14.08 -23.83
C LEU A 78 0.47 -14.57 -24.92
N THR A 79 -0.01 -14.84 -26.12
CA THR A 79 0.82 -15.32 -27.23
C THR A 79 1.78 -14.22 -27.68
N GLU A 80 1.29 -12.99 -27.82
CA GLU A 80 2.10 -11.80 -28.12
C GLU A 80 3.08 -11.49 -26.98
N LEU A 81 2.61 -11.55 -25.72
CA LEU A 81 3.48 -11.33 -24.57
C LEU A 81 4.68 -12.29 -24.56
N ARG A 82 4.44 -13.58 -24.81
CA ARG A 82 5.52 -14.59 -24.86
C ARG A 82 6.48 -14.40 -26.03
N LYS A 83 6.02 -13.82 -27.13
CA LYS A 83 6.86 -13.48 -28.30
C LYS A 83 7.59 -12.15 -28.14
N SER A 84 7.17 -11.31 -27.21
CA SER A 84 7.80 -10.02 -26.98
C SER A 84 9.21 -10.19 -26.44
N GLY A 85 10.21 -9.70 -27.19
CA GLY A 85 11.60 -9.71 -26.75
C GLY A 85 11.81 -8.87 -25.48
N SER A 86 11.09 -7.76 -25.32
CA SER A 86 11.19 -6.94 -24.10
C SER A 86 10.66 -7.68 -22.87
N PHE A 87 9.59 -8.46 -23.01
CA PHE A 87 9.10 -9.31 -21.93
C PHE A 87 10.09 -10.42 -21.59
N GLN A 88 10.68 -11.08 -22.59
CA GLN A 88 11.69 -12.13 -22.37
C GLN A 88 12.93 -11.58 -21.67
N LEU A 89 13.41 -10.41 -22.07
CA LEU A 89 14.54 -9.75 -21.42
C LEU A 89 14.21 -9.39 -19.97
N ALA A 90 13.05 -8.76 -19.74
CA ALA A 90 12.62 -8.35 -18.40
C ALA A 90 12.34 -9.53 -17.46
N THR A 91 12.10 -10.73 -18.00
CA THR A 91 11.83 -11.96 -17.23
C THR A 91 12.95 -12.98 -17.29
N SER A 92 14.08 -12.66 -17.93
CA SER A 92 15.20 -13.59 -18.13
C SER A 92 15.86 -14.05 -16.83
N SER A 93 15.88 -13.19 -15.81
CA SER A 93 16.38 -13.49 -14.46
C SER A 93 15.31 -14.05 -13.53
N LEU A 94 14.04 -14.04 -13.94
CA LEU A 94 12.97 -14.65 -13.17
C LEU A 94 13.07 -16.15 -13.38
N GLY A 95 13.21 -16.89 -12.28
CA GLY A 95 13.24 -18.35 -12.29
C GLY A 95 11.94 -18.97 -12.83
N LYS A 96 11.67 -20.22 -12.47
CA LYS A 96 10.50 -20.95 -12.99
C LYS A 96 9.19 -20.22 -12.65
N LEU A 97 8.56 -19.63 -13.66
CA LEU A 97 7.33 -18.86 -13.55
C LEU A 97 6.14 -19.65 -14.08
N ASP A 98 5.12 -19.83 -13.25
CA ASP A 98 3.89 -20.53 -13.64
C ASP A 98 2.77 -19.55 -13.99
N LEU A 99 2.64 -19.25 -15.28
CA LEU A 99 1.61 -18.35 -15.82
C LEU A 99 0.20 -18.96 -15.89
N SER A 100 0.02 -20.22 -15.47
CA SER A 100 -1.31 -20.81 -15.30
C SER A 100 -1.96 -20.40 -13.98
N LYS A 101 -1.16 -19.99 -12.99
CA LYS A 101 -1.60 -19.66 -11.63
C LYS A 101 -1.54 -18.17 -11.36
N ILE A 102 -2.45 -17.68 -10.53
CA ILE A 102 -2.51 -16.26 -10.16
C ILE A 102 -1.20 -15.79 -9.51
N ALA A 103 -0.59 -16.63 -8.68
CA ALA A 103 0.68 -16.36 -8.02
C ALA A 103 1.81 -16.01 -9.00
N GLY A 104 1.87 -16.65 -10.18
CA GLY A 104 2.85 -16.30 -11.21
C GLY A 104 2.61 -14.90 -11.78
N TRP A 105 1.36 -14.51 -11.97
CA TRP A 105 1.01 -13.16 -12.43
C TRP A 105 1.28 -12.09 -11.38
N GLU A 106 1.07 -12.41 -10.10
CA GLU A 106 1.44 -11.51 -9.01
C GLU A 106 2.94 -11.29 -8.95
N ILE A 107 3.76 -12.35 -9.08
CA ILE A 107 5.23 -12.22 -9.13
C ILE A 107 5.64 -11.26 -10.26
N LEU A 108 5.06 -11.41 -11.45
CA LEU A 108 5.32 -10.49 -12.57
C LEU A 108 4.90 -9.06 -12.23
N TYR A 109 3.73 -8.88 -11.63
CA TYR A 109 3.23 -7.57 -11.26
C TYR A 109 4.19 -6.87 -10.29
N ARG A 110 4.63 -7.58 -9.24
CA ARG A 110 5.56 -7.06 -8.24
C ARG A 110 6.90 -6.62 -8.84
N LYS A 111 7.37 -7.34 -9.87
CA LYS A 111 8.68 -7.10 -10.50
C LYS A 111 8.65 -6.07 -11.62
N LEU A 112 7.55 -5.97 -12.36
CA LEU A 112 7.50 -5.21 -13.61
C LEU A 112 6.60 -3.96 -13.55
N ILE A 113 5.67 -3.92 -12.60
CA ILE A 113 4.68 -2.85 -12.48
C ILE A 113 4.87 -2.11 -11.16
N GLY A 114 4.76 -2.82 -10.04
CA GLY A 114 4.93 -2.23 -8.72
C GLY A 114 4.13 -2.94 -7.64
N VAL A 115 3.76 -2.20 -6.60
CA VAL A 115 3.08 -2.76 -5.41
C VAL A 115 1.64 -3.13 -5.72
N LEU A 116 1.26 -4.35 -5.37
CA LEU A 116 -0.13 -4.79 -5.48
C LEU A 116 -1.02 -3.95 -4.55
N PRO A 117 -2.22 -3.52 -4.99
CA PRO A 117 -3.05 -2.60 -4.21
C PRO A 117 -3.33 -3.02 -2.76
N HIS A 118 -3.46 -4.32 -2.52
CA HIS A 118 -3.74 -4.90 -1.20
C HIS A 118 -2.48 -5.11 -0.34
N GLU A 119 -1.29 -4.93 -0.92
CA GLU A 119 0.01 -4.98 -0.23
C GLU A 119 0.55 -3.55 0.02
N VAL A 120 -0.20 -2.51 -0.35
CA VAL A 120 0.15 -1.12 -0.05
C VAL A 120 -0.01 -0.87 1.45
N ASN A 121 1.02 -0.31 2.07
CA ASN A 121 1.09 -0.07 3.52
C ASN A 121 1.01 -1.37 4.36
N GLU A 122 1.45 -2.49 3.78
CA GLU A 122 1.53 -3.76 4.50
C GLU A 122 2.36 -3.61 5.79
N GLN A 123 1.94 -4.32 6.83
CA GLN A 123 2.58 -4.33 8.14
C GLN A 123 2.93 -5.77 8.51
N GLY A 124 4.03 -5.95 9.22
CA GLY A 124 4.49 -7.27 9.67
C GLY A 124 5.95 -7.51 9.34
N TYR A 125 6.34 -8.79 9.37
CA TYR A 125 7.73 -9.19 9.14
C TYR A 125 8.21 -8.77 7.73
N GLY A 126 9.36 -8.11 7.67
CA GLY A 126 9.95 -7.61 6.43
C GLY A 126 9.25 -6.38 5.85
N CYS A 127 8.19 -5.86 6.48
CA CYS A 127 7.52 -4.66 6.02
C CYS A 127 8.21 -3.42 6.57
N ILE A 128 8.78 -2.60 5.69
CA ILE A 128 9.44 -1.34 6.01
C ILE A 128 8.86 -0.26 5.09
N ASN A 129 8.44 0.87 5.68
CA ASN A 129 7.86 1.99 4.93
C ASN A 129 6.73 1.57 3.97
N GLY A 130 5.90 0.63 4.45
CA GLY A 130 4.69 0.19 3.77
C GLY A 130 4.89 -0.81 2.63
N ILE A 131 6.08 -1.40 2.49
CA ILE A 131 6.35 -2.49 1.55
C ILE A 131 7.11 -3.63 2.21
N ASN A 132 6.84 -4.85 1.75
CA ASN A 132 7.65 -6.00 2.10
C ASN A 132 8.94 -6.05 1.27
N ILE A 133 10.08 -5.80 1.91
CA ILE A 133 11.39 -5.69 1.24
C ILE A 133 11.86 -6.99 0.59
N PHE A 134 11.29 -8.14 0.95
CA PHE A 134 11.59 -9.43 0.33
C PHE A 134 10.79 -9.66 -0.96
N ASN A 135 9.61 -9.04 -1.06
CA ASN A 135 8.74 -9.16 -2.22
C ASN A 135 9.08 -8.11 -3.31
N TYR A 136 9.55 -6.94 -2.89
CA TYR A 136 9.75 -5.77 -3.76
C TYR A 136 11.21 -5.33 -3.78
N ASP A 137 11.75 -5.02 -4.97
CA ASP A 137 13.06 -4.38 -5.16
C ASP A 137 12.90 -2.86 -5.28
N MET A 138 12.41 -2.23 -4.21
CA MET A 138 12.09 -0.79 -4.19
C MET A 138 12.93 -0.06 -3.12
N PRO A 139 14.24 0.12 -3.36
CA PRO A 139 15.17 0.64 -2.35
C PRO A 139 14.79 2.04 -1.87
N TRP A 140 14.34 2.92 -2.78
CA TRP A 140 13.88 4.27 -2.43
C TRP A 140 12.72 4.25 -1.43
N GLN A 141 11.69 3.45 -1.71
CA GLN A 141 10.53 3.32 -0.82
C GLN A 141 10.90 2.63 0.50
N ALA A 142 11.74 1.59 0.46
CA ALA A 142 12.22 0.92 1.66
C ALA A 142 12.96 1.89 2.62
N PHE A 143 13.69 2.87 2.08
CA PHE A 143 14.33 3.93 2.88
C PHE A 143 13.44 5.15 3.16
N GLY A 144 12.20 5.19 2.65
CA GLY A 144 11.31 6.34 2.82
C GLY A 144 11.79 7.59 2.08
N LEU A 145 12.51 7.39 0.97
CA LEU A 145 13.16 8.45 0.21
C LEU A 145 12.51 8.66 -1.16
N ASN A 146 12.60 9.89 -1.65
CA ASN A 146 12.13 10.26 -2.98
C ASN A 146 13.30 10.20 -3.98
N PRO A 147 13.22 9.39 -5.06
CA PRO A 147 14.34 9.22 -5.99
C PRO A 147 14.74 10.49 -6.75
N GLN A 148 13.85 11.48 -6.88
CA GLN A 148 14.13 12.73 -7.57
C GLN A 148 14.81 13.79 -6.69
N THR A 149 14.69 13.69 -5.36
CA THR A 149 15.16 14.74 -4.43
C THR A 149 16.14 14.24 -3.37
N ALA A 150 16.25 12.92 -3.19
CA ALA A 150 17.08 12.35 -2.13
C ALA A 150 18.58 12.56 -2.38
N THR A 151 19.30 13.02 -1.35
CA THR A 151 20.77 13.14 -1.40
C THR A 151 21.47 11.89 -0.90
N THR A 152 22.76 11.76 -1.19
CA THR A 152 23.59 10.64 -0.73
C THR A 152 23.64 10.58 0.81
N GLU A 153 23.63 11.73 1.48
CA GLU A 153 23.61 11.85 2.94
C GLU A 153 22.30 11.33 3.52
N GLN A 154 21.17 11.62 2.87
CA GLN A 154 19.86 11.11 3.28
C GLN A 154 19.78 9.59 3.13
N ILE A 155 20.34 9.04 2.05
CA ILE A 155 20.45 7.58 1.85
C ILE A 155 21.29 6.94 2.98
N LYS A 156 22.46 7.52 3.28
CA LYS A 156 23.33 7.05 4.37
C LYS A 156 22.65 7.14 5.74
N SER A 157 21.92 8.23 6.00
CA SER A 157 21.19 8.41 7.26
C SER A 157 20.09 7.37 7.40
N ALA A 158 19.23 7.23 6.39
CA ALA A 158 18.13 6.27 6.40
C ALA A 158 18.63 4.83 6.59
N TYR A 159 19.70 4.45 5.87
CA TYR A 159 20.33 3.15 6.04
C TYR A 159 20.89 2.95 7.46
N ARG A 160 21.56 3.95 8.02
CA ARG A 160 22.11 3.89 9.38
C ARG A 160 21.00 3.72 10.43
N ASP A 161 19.91 4.44 10.28
CA ASP A 161 18.79 4.39 11.23
C ASP A 161 18.10 3.03 11.20
N LEU A 162 17.83 2.48 10.01
CA LEU A 162 17.30 1.12 9.89
C LEU A 162 18.31 0.06 10.34
N SER A 163 19.60 0.27 10.09
CA SER A 163 20.66 -0.64 10.55
C SER A 163 20.68 -0.75 12.07
N LYS A 164 20.51 0.35 12.82
CA LYS A 164 20.45 0.30 14.30
C LYS A 164 19.28 -0.55 14.80
N ILE A 165 18.16 -0.51 14.09
CA ILE A 165 16.96 -1.27 14.44
C ILE A 165 17.19 -2.75 14.14
N TYR A 166 17.64 -3.09 12.93
CA TYR A 166 17.68 -4.48 12.45
C TYR A 166 19.04 -5.16 12.59
N HIS A 167 20.06 -4.52 13.16
CA HIS A 167 21.38 -5.13 13.33
C HIS A 167 21.27 -6.49 14.06
N PRO A 168 21.95 -7.56 13.60
CA PRO A 168 21.87 -8.88 14.23
C PRO A 168 22.20 -8.89 15.73
N ASP A 169 23.07 -7.99 16.18
CA ASP A 169 23.45 -7.87 17.60
C ASP A 169 22.40 -7.18 18.48
N ASN A 170 21.37 -6.56 17.88
CA ASN A 170 20.27 -5.99 18.63
C ASN A 170 19.34 -7.10 19.14
N ARG A 171 19.26 -7.26 20.47
CA ARG A 171 18.55 -8.37 21.11
C ARG A 171 17.02 -8.27 21.03
N GLU A 172 16.49 -7.08 20.78
CA GLU A 172 15.03 -6.85 20.75
C GLU A 172 14.48 -6.87 19.32
N THR A 173 15.17 -6.19 18.40
CA THR A 173 14.66 -5.95 17.04
C THR A 173 15.61 -6.44 15.93
N GLY A 174 16.73 -7.08 16.29
CA GLY A 174 17.73 -7.54 15.35
C GLY A 174 17.22 -8.64 14.43
N ASP A 175 17.49 -8.49 13.13
CA ASP A 175 17.15 -9.48 12.12
C ASP A 175 18.16 -9.45 10.98
N ALA A 176 18.98 -10.51 10.89
CA ALA A 176 20.03 -10.61 9.89
C ALA A 176 19.49 -10.59 8.45
N LYS A 177 18.33 -11.19 8.18
CA LYS A 177 17.78 -11.24 6.82
C LYS A 177 17.30 -9.87 6.37
N ILE A 178 16.66 -9.13 7.26
CA ILE A 178 16.24 -7.75 6.99
C ILE A 178 17.47 -6.87 6.81
N PHE A 179 18.46 -6.98 7.71
CA PHE A 179 19.70 -6.22 7.65
C PHE A 179 20.46 -6.44 6.34
N ASP A 180 20.66 -7.70 5.94
CA ASP A 180 21.34 -8.06 4.69
C ASP A 180 20.60 -7.49 3.48
N ARG A 181 19.26 -7.56 3.50
CA ARG A 181 18.43 -7.02 2.43
C ARG A 181 18.53 -5.50 2.33
N LEU A 182 18.53 -4.80 3.45
CA LEU A 182 18.75 -3.35 3.49
C LEU A 182 20.15 -2.97 2.99
N THR A 183 21.17 -3.79 3.29
CA THR A 183 22.53 -3.60 2.78
C THR A 183 22.56 -3.71 1.26
N VAL A 184 21.88 -4.69 0.67
CA VAL A 184 21.76 -4.83 -0.80
C VAL A 184 21.10 -3.59 -1.41
N PHE A 185 20.02 -3.09 -0.81
CA PHE A 185 19.37 -1.86 -1.27
C PHE A 185 20.27 -0.64 -1.16
N TYR A 186 20.96 -0.47 -0.05
CA TYR A 186 21.90 0.63 0.13
C TYR A 186 23.00 0.62 -0.95
N LYS A 187 23.58 -0.55 -1.23
CA LYS A 187 24.58 -0.69 -2.30
C LYS A 187 24.00 -0.35 -3.66
N SER A 188 22.79 -0.82 -3.97
CA SER A 188 22.13 -0.51 -5.26
C SER A 188 21.88 0.98 -5.51
N LEU A 189 21.84 1.81 -4.46
CA LEU A 189 21.66 3.25 -4.56
C LEU A 189 22.98 4.05 -4.55
N THR A 190 24.07 3.45 -4.11
CA THR A 190 25.33 4.18 -3.83
C THR A 190 26.53 3.70 -4.65
N GLU A 191 26.52 2.42 -5.05
CA GLU A 191 27.55 1.86 -5.93
C GLU A 191 27.11 2.09 -7.38
N THR A 192 27.91 2.87 -8.12
CA THR A 192 27.74 3.07 -9.56
C THR A 192 28.39 1.89 -10.28
N PHE A 193 27.64 1.19 -11.13
CA PHE A 193 28.15 0.13 -12.01
C PHE A 193 28.56 0.67 -13.37
#